data_AF-A0A1F7BEF8-F1
#
_entry.id   AF-A0A1F7BEF8-F1
#
_cell.length_a   1.000
_cell.length_b   1.000
_cell.length_c   1.000
_cell.angle_alpha   90.00
_cell.angle_beta   90.00
_cell.angle_gamma   90.00
#
_symmetry.space_group_name_H-M   'P 1'
#
loop_
_entity.id
_entity.type
_entity.pdbx_description
1 polymer ?
#
loop_
_entity_poly.entity_id
_entity_poly.type
_entity_poly.pdbx_seq_one_letter_code
_entity_poly.pdbx_strand_id
1 'polypeptide(L)'
;MKVPAHINGSLLSWVYVTAIIVVTGIVMALATPMPQDDHFYYQQFIETLAAGKLDLSIPGFHGMNILSVPWYWVTHSPLTQIHVQMVAGVLLPMLAFLVARGIFRSNMEGILFASIIALMPFLFFSALRGWMVAFYNFLFFLTIIGALRGVWWTGIPWAFSLTSLPFSIALLPLIIVVWPKQGNRRWWRGCSVACGLGVGLAALYVLVQILQTGDISVGVHKEMTALNIWQGPKRIFLNIAHTVQILFSVHNYYFIDPARTGHGNMLQTSPVLMVLSFFALFASREYFHDKLLPLALALGALIGIGLNVFLDHMDHFYMETGVFFLILAALPVLRQYPLWIPVVLATLHFQWFYFFLQHGEVFRLEWWFFAIPAFVDVCFVLYVVVRWREVWREVRWMR
;
A
#
# COMPACT_ATOMS: atom_id res chain seq x y z
N MET A 1 -30.95 -8.32 -31.95
CA MET A 1 -29.64 -8.74 -31.43
C MET A 1 -29.28 -7.88 -30.23
N LYS A 2 -29.40 -8.44 -29.02
CA LYS A 2 -29.00 -7.76 -27.77
C LYS A 2 -27.48 -7.89 -27.64
N VAL A 3 -26.77 -6.76 -27.69
CA VAL A 3 -25.36 -6.71 -27.29
C VAL A 3 -25.30 -7.14 -25.81
N PRO A 4 -24.48 -8.12 -25.43
CA PRO A 4 -24.45 -8.61 -24.05
C PRO A 4 -23.94 -7.50 -23.11
N ALA A 5 -24.77 -7.16 -22.12
CA ALA A 5 -24.53 -6.13 -21.11
C ALA A 5 -23.25 -6.31 -20.26
N HIS A 6 -22.52 -7.42 -20.42
CA HIS A 6 -21.26 -7.69 -19.72
C HIS A 6 -20.04 -6.96 -20.31
N ILE A 7 -20.08 -6.54 -21.59
CA ILE A 7 -18.93 -5.87 -22.23
C ILE A 7 -18.84 -4.40 -21.79
N ASN A 8 -19.98 -3.73 -21.62
CA ASN A 8 -20.05 -2.30 -21.27
C ASN A 8 -19.55 -1.99 -19.85
N GLY A 9 -19.78 -2.90 -18.89
CA GLY A 9 -19.31 -2.71 -17.51
C GLY A 9 -17.79 -2.83 -17.35
N SER A 10 -17.12 -3.60 -18.22
CA SER A 10 -15.65 -3.73 -18.22
C SER A 10 -14.98 -2.49 -18.78
N LEU A 11 -15.46 -1.97 -19.91
CA LEU A 11 -14.90 -0.77 -20.54
C LEU A 11 -15.01 0.46 -19.62
N LEU A 12 -16.17 0.70 -19.02
CA LEU A 12 -16.37 1.85 -18.14
C LEU A 12 -15.44 1.81 -16.91
N SER A 13 -15.20 0.62 -16.36
CA SER A 13 -14.27 0.45 -15.23
C SER A 13 -12.84 0.83 -15.63
N TRP A 14 -12.40 0.43 -16.82
CA TRP A 14 -11.09 0.83 -17.35
C TRP A 14 -11.01 2.31 -17.66
N VAL A 15 -12.06 2.91 -18.23
CA VAL A 15 -12.11 4.37 -18.46
C VAL A 15 -11.98 5.13 -17.14
N TYR A 16 -12.70 4.71 -16.10
CA TYR A 16 -12.59 5.30 -14.76
C TYR A 16 -11.17 5.20 -14.21
N VAL A 17 -10.58 4.00 -14.27
CA VAL A 17 -9.22 3.76 -13.75
C VAL A 17 -8.15 4.51 -14.57
N THR A 18 -8.30 4.61 -15.89
CA THR A 18 -7.39 5.41 -16.70
C THR A 18 -7.55 6.90 -16.39
N ALA A 19 -8.78 7.39 -16.23
CA ALA A 19 -9.04 8.77 -15.87
C ALA A 19 -8.44 9.13 -14.51
N ILE A 20 -8.60 8.28 -13.47
CA ILE A 20 -8.00 8.55 -12.16
C ILE A 20 -6.47 8.57 -12.23
N ILE A 21 -5.83 7.68 -13.01
CA ILE A 21 -4.37 7.73 -13.26
C ILE A 21 -3.98 9.05 -13.90
N VAL A 22 -4.72 9.51 -14.91
CA VAL A 22 -4.43 10.78 -15.59
C VAL A 22 -4.56 11.96 -14.64
N VAL A 23 -5.63 12.02 -13.83
CA VAL A 23 -5.80 13.07 -12.83
C VAL A 23 -4.66 13.02 -11.81
N THR A 24 -4.33 11.84 -11.25
CA THR A 24 -3.21 11.68 -10.33
C THR A 24 -1.88 12.12 -10.96
N GLY A 25 -1.63 11.75 -12.22
CA GLY A 25 -0.44 12.15 -12.96
C GLY A 25 -0.32 13.66 -13.16
N ILE A 26 -1.42 14.32 -13.53
CA ILE A 26 -1.46 15.78 -13.65
C ILE A 26 -1.17 16.43 -12.29
N VAL A 27 -1.85 15.99 -11.23
CA VAL A 27 -1.67 16.55 -9.87
C VAL A 27 -0.24 16.33 -9.38
N MET A 28 0.35 15.15 -9.56
CA MET A 28 1.75 14.91 -9.19
C MET A 28 2.74 15.73 -10.02
N ALA A 29 2.46 15.97 -11.31
CA ALA A 29 3.31 16.79 -12.17
C ALA A 29 3.27 18.29 -11.84
N LEU A 30 2.15 18.77 -11.29
CA LEU A 30 2.00 20.16 -10.83
C LEU A 30 2.64 20.39 -9.46
N ALA A 31 2.79 19.34 -8.65
CA ALA A 31 3.45 19.42 -7.36
C ALA A 31 4.97 19.58 -7.51
N THR A 32 5.61 20.28 -6.57
CA THR A 32 7.06 20.49 -6.56
C THR A 32 7.73 19.43 -5.68
N PRO A 33 8.63 18.58 -6.22
CA PRO A 33 9.48 17.73 -5.41
C PRO A 33 10.37 18.54 -4.48
N MET A 34 10.48 18.14 -3.23
CA MET A 34 11.35 18.75 -2.23
C MET A 34 12.15 17.65 -1.51
N PRO A 35 13.36 17.33 -1.98
CA PRO A 35 14.21 16.29 -1.39
C PRO A 35 14.46 16.48 0.10
N GLN A 36 14.06 15.49 0.91
CA GLN A 36 14.23 15.51 2.37
C GLN A 36 14.51 14.10 2.90
N ASP A 37 14.83 14.02 4.19
CA ASP A 37 14.97 12.77 4.94
C ASP A 37 15.87 11.74 4.24
N ASP A 38 15.36 10.53 4.05
CA ASP A 38 16.04 9.34 3.56
C ASP A 38 16.45 9.44 2.08
N HIS A 39 15.90 10.42 1.35
CA HIS A 39 16.17 10.62 -0.07
C HIS A 39 17.67 10.62 -0.37
N PHE A 40 18.46 11.32 0.43
CA PHE A 40 19.89 11.52 0.16
C PHE A 40 20.67 10.21 0.21
N TYR A 41 20.38 9.33 1.18
CA TYR A 41 21.00 8.01 1.26
C TYR A 41 20.60 7.13 0.08
N TYR A 42 19.32 7.15 -0.26
CA TYR A 42 18.80 6.34 -1.36
C TYR A 42 19.28 6.80 -2.73
N GLN A 43 19.36 8.11 -2.97
CA GLN A 43 19.93 8.67 -4.18
C GLN A 43 21.44 8.37 -4.28
N GLN A 44 22.19 8.53 -3.17
CA GLN A 44 23.60 8.15 -3.12
C GLN A 44 23.82 6.67 -3.44
N PHE A 45 22.95 5.79 -2.93
CA PHE A 45 23.00 4.36 -3.26
C PHE A 45 22.77 4.11 -4.76
N ILE A 46 21.76 4.76 -5.35
CA ILE A 46 21.46 4.65 -6.79
C ILE A 46 22.68 5.07 -7.62
N GLU A 47 23.28 6.23 -7.30
CA GLU A 47 24.44 6.76 -8.02
C GLU A 47 25.66 5.84 -7.89
N THR A 48 25.90 5.32 -6.68
CA THR A 48 27.01 4.40 -6.41
C THR A 48 26.85 3.08 -7.17
N LEU A 49 25.64 2.53 -7.16
CA LEU A 49 25.31 1.31 -7.90
C LEU A 49 25.37 1.53 -9.41
N ALA A 50 24.90 2.68 -9.90
CA ALA A 50 24.98 3.06 -11.31
C ALA A 50 26.43 3.20 -11.80
N ALA A 51 27.36 3.56 -10.92
CA ALA A 51 28.80 3.60 -11.18
C ALA A 51 29.48 2.21 -11.12
N GLY A 52 28.72 1.13 -10.89
CA GLY A 52 29.22 -0.24 -10.89
C GLY A 52 29.66 -0.78 -9.53
N LYS A 53 29.37 -0.07 -8.43
CA LYS A 53 29.71 -0.50 -7.07
C LYS A 53 28.46 -0.78 -6.26
N LEU A 54 28.27 -2.04 -5.84
CA LEU A 54 27.25 -2.38 -4.84
C LEU A 54 27.77 -2.05 -3.44
N ASP A 55 27.25 -0.97 -2.84
CA ASP A 55 27.65 -0.49 -1.51
C ASP A 55 26.46 -0.50 -0.54
N LEU A 56 26.28 -1.62 0.17
CA LEU A 56 25.25 -1.78 1.20
C LEU A 56 25.66 -1.21 2.57
N SER A 57 26.79 -0.51 2.66
CA SER A 57 27.17 0.26 3.85
C SER A 57 26.45 1.62 3.93
N ILE A 58 25.92 2.08 2.79
CA ILE A 58 24.98 3.21 2.77
C ILE A 58 23.74 2.78 3.56
N PRO A 59 23.27 3.54 4.56
CA PRO A 59 22.10 3.15 5.34
C PRO A 59 20.84 3.14 4.50
N GLY A 60 20.06 2.08 4.63
CA GLY A 60 18.77 2.03 3.97
C GLY A 60 18.27 0.61 3.68
N PHE A 61 16.99 0.55 3.33
CA PHE A 61 16.39 -0.60 2.67
C PHE A 61 16.38 -0.36 1.16
N HIS A 62 17.32 -0.99 0.43
CA HIS A 62 17.65 -0.56 -0.94
C HIS A 62 16.86 -1.26 -2.04
N GLY A 63 15.93 -2.16 -1.73
CA GLY A 63 15.27 -3.00 -2.74
C GLY A 63 14.76 -2.24 -3.97
N MET A 64 13.98 -1.18 -3.74
CA MET A 64 13.45 -0.35 -4.81
C MET A 64 14.48 0.58 -5.48
N ASN A 65 15.54 0.94 -4.77
CA ASN A 65 16.62 1.79 -5.31
C ASN A 65 17.42 1.04 -6.37
N ILE A 66 17.62 -0.27 -6.18
CA ILE A 66 18.22 -1.14 -7.21
C ILE A 66 17.43 -1.04 -8.52
N LEU A 67 16.10 -1.03 -8.43
CA LEU A 67 15.20 -0.91 -9.58
C LEU A 67 15.14 0.50 -10.19
N SER A 68 15.69 1.50 -9.50
CA SER A 68 15.71 2.90 -9.96
C SER A 68 16.96 3.22 -10.81
N VAL A 69 17.98 2.36 -10.78
CA VAL A 69 19.23 2.54 -11.54
C VAL A 69 19.02 2.70 -13.05
N PRO A 70 18.17 1.91 -13.74
CA PRO A 70 17.93 2.11 -15.17
C PRO A 70 17.40 3.51 -15.50
N TRP A 71 16.59 4.10 -14.60
CA TRP A 71 16.10 5.46 -14.77
C TRP A 71 17.23 6.49 -14.60
N TYR A 72 18.15 6.25 -13.66
CA TYR A 72 19.32 7.11 -13.47
C TYR A 72 20.23 7.07 -14.70
N TRP A 73 20.48 5.91 -15.29
CA TRP A 73 21.30 5.81 -16.52
C TRP A 73 20.72 6.58 -17.70
N VAL A 74 19.39 6.73 -17.77
CA VAL A 74 18.73 7.47 -18.84
C VAL A 74 18.70 8.98 -18.55
N THR A 75 18.51 9.36 -17.29
CA THR A 75 18.21 10.77 -16.94
C THR A 75 19.36 11.51 -16.26
N HIS A 76 20.30 10.80 -15.63
CA HIS A 76 21.34 11.33 -14.75
C HIS A 76 20.81 12.31 -13.70
N SER A 77 19.54 12.17 -13.31
CA SER A 77 18.87 13.13 -12.45
C SER A 77 19.28 12.92 -10.98
N PRO A 78 19.62 14.01 -10.24
CA PRO A 78 19.81 13.94 -8.79
C PRO A 78 18.50 13.68 -8.04
N LEU A 79 17.36 13.67 -8.75
CA LEU A 79 16.03 13.37 -8.22
C LEU A 79 15.50 12.02 -8.69
N THR A 80 16.37 11.13 -9.19
CA THR A 80 15.94 9.85 -9.77
C THR A 80 15.08 9.04 -8.81
N GLN A 81 15.49 8.97 -7.54
CA GLN A 81 14.74 8.27 -6.52
C GLN A 81 13.29 8.79 -6.42
N ILE A 82 13.09 10.11 -6.42
CA ILE A 82 11.75 10.72 -6.36
C ILE A 82 10.98 10.45 -7.66
N HIS A 83 11.61 10.64 -8.82
CA HIS A 83 10.95 10.47 -10.11
C HIS A 83 10.36 9.06 -10.29
N VAL A 84 11.12 8.02 -9.95
CA VAL A 84 10.63 6.63 -10.04
C VAL A 84 9.47 6.39 -9.09
N GLN A 85 9.53 6.96 -7.88
CA GLN A 85 8.44 6.88 -6.93
C GLN A 85 7.18 7.63 -7.38
N MET A 86 7.31 8.78 -8.03
CA MET A 86 6.17 9.48 -8.62
C MET A 86 5.49 8.62 -9.68
N VAL A 87 6.26 7.99 -10.57
CA VAL A 87 5.73 7.05 -11.57
C VAL A 87 5.01 5.89 -10.91
N ALA A 88 5.60 5.29 -9.88
CA ALA A 88 4.98 4.21 -9.11
C ALA A 88 3.66 4.67 -8.47
N GLY A 89 3.66 5.86 -7.85
CA GLY A 89 2.50 6.49 -7.21
C GLY A 89 1.33 6.67 -8.18
N VAL A 90 1.58 7.27 -9.34
CA VAL A 90 0.56 7.47 -10.39
C VAL A 90 -0.10 6.16 -10.82
N LEU A 91 0.62 5.04 -10.78
CA LEU A 91 0.12 3.72 -11.18
C LEU A 91 -0.58 2.94 -10.05
N LEU A 92 -0.48 3.37 -8.78
CA LEU A 92 -1.08 2.65 -7.65
C LEU A 92 -2.59 2.41 -7.79
N PRO A 93 -3.43 3.36 -8.24
CA PRO A 93 -4.87 3.12 -8.35
C PRO A 93 -5.19 2.02 -9.37
N MET A 94 -4.39 1.92 -10.44
CA MET A 94 -4.51 0.85 -11.43
C MET A 94 -4.16 -0.51 -10.85
N LEU A 95 -3.05 -0.58 -10.10
CA LEU A 95 -2.62 -1.83 -9.48
C LEU A 95 -3.61 -2.28 -8.41
N ALA A 96 -4.14 -1.35 -7.61
CA ALA A 96 -5.22 -1.61 -6.67
C ALA A 96 -6.46 -2.17 -7.38
N PHE A 97 -6.91 -1.54 -8.47
CA PHE A 97 -8.00 -2.07 -9.30
C PHE A 97 -7.76 -3.52 -9.72
N LEU A 98 -6.56 -3.82 -10.24
CA LEU A 98 -6.19 -5.16 -10.70
C LEU A 98 -6.14 -6.19 -9.57
N VAL A 99 -5.61 -5.81 -8.40
CA VAL A 99 -5.54 -6.67 -7.22
C VAL A 99 -6.93 -7.04 -6.73
N ALA A 100 -7.78 -6.06 -6.43
CA ALA A 100 -9.11 -6.34 -5.89
C ALA A 100 -10.01 -7.03 -6.93
N ARG A 101 -9.94 -6.62 -8.20
CA ARG A 101 -10.64 -7.31 -9.29
C ARG A 101 -10.17 -8.76 -9.42
N GLY A 102 -8.88 -9.04 -9.26
CA GLY A 102 -8.33 -10.39 -9.34
C GLY A 102 -8.75 -11.28 -8.17
N ILE A 103 -8.69 -10.76 -6.94
CA ILE A 103 -9.09 -11.48 -5.72
C ILE A 103 -10.59 -11.77 -5.71
N PHE A 104 -11.42 -10.74 -5.94
CA PHE A 104 -12.88 -10.83 -5.80
C PHE A 104 -13.61 -11.12 -7.11
N ARG A 105 -12.90 -11.18 -8.25
CA ARG A 105 -13.46 -11.39 -9.60
C ARG A 105 -14.55 -10.39 -9.98
N SER A 106 -14.45 -9.17 -9.45
CA SER A 106 -15.48 -8.14 -9.62
C SER A 106 -14.86 -6.78 -9.87
N ASN A 107 -15.42 -6.09 -10.87
CA ASN A 107 -14.99 -4.74 -11.22
C ASN A 107 -15.36 -3.72 -10.12
N MET A 108 -16.43 -3.97 -9.35
CA MET A 108 -16.88 -3.03 -8.32
C MET A 108 -15.86 -2.97 -7.17
N GLU A 109 -15.42 -4.10 -6.64
CA GLU A 109 -14.36 -4.17 -5.63
C GLU A 109 -13.05 -3.59 -6.16
N GLY A 110 -12.75 -3.81 -7.45
CA GLY A 110 -11.65 -3.15 -8.14
C GLY A 110 -11.76 -1.62 -8.08
N ILE A 111 -12.91 -1.07 -8.50
CA ILE A 111 -13.17 0.38 -8.50
C ILE A 111 -13.10 0.93 -7.08
N LEU A 112 -13.76 0.29 -6.12
CA LEU A 112 -13.74 0.69 -4.72
C LEU A 112 -12.32 0.75 -4.17
N PHE A 113 -11.50 -0.28 -4.44
CA PHE A 113 -10.12 -0.28 -3.95
C PHE A 113 -9.27 0.79 -4.64
N ALA A 114 -9.42 0.98 -5.96
CA ALA A 114 -8.75 2.07 -6.67
C ALA A 114 -9.12 3.45 -6.12
N SER A 115 -10.40 3.68 -5.81
CA SER A 115 -10.89 4.92 -5.20
C SER A 115 -10.32 5.13 -3.80
N ILE A 116 -10.35 4.10 -2.95
CA ILE A 116 -9.80 4.18 -1.59
C ILE A 116 -8.32 4.51 -1.65
N ILE A 117 -7.56 3.81 -2.49
CA ILE A 117 -6.13 4.04 -2.67
C ILE A 117 -5.88 5.46 -3.18
N ALA A 118 -6.59 5.93 -4.21
CA ALA A 118 -6.47 7.30 -4.71
C ALA A 118 -6.81 8.36 -3.65
N LEU A 119 -7.68 8.03 -2.70
CA LEU A 119 -8.07 8.92 -1.61
C LEU A 119 -7.15 8.86 -0.38
N MET A 120 -6.04 8.13 -0.44
CA MET A 120 -5.01 8.09 0.60
C MET A 120 -3.76 8.88 0.12
N PRO A 121 -3.70 10.21 0.32
CA PRO A 121 -2.68 11.08 -0.30
C PRO A 121 -1.25 10.72 0.12
N PHE A 122 -1.06 10.20 1.33
CA PHE A 122 0.25 9.75 1.82
C PHE A 122 0.88 8.65 0.97
N LEU A 123 0.08 7.82 0.27
CA LEU A 123 0.61 6.77 -0.60
C LEU A 123 1.35 7.31 -1.84
N PHE A 124 1.05 8.55 -2.23
CA PHE A 124 1.54 9.16 -3.47
C PHE A 124 2.50 10.30 -3.17
N PHE A 125 2.05 11.26 -2.37
CA PHE A 125 2.71 12.56 -2.26
C PHE A 125 3.88 12.53 -1.29
N SER A 126 4.02 11.48 -0.49
CA SER A 126 5.27 11.18 0.22
C SER A 126 6.45 10.93 -0.73
N ALA A 127 6.18 10.51 -1.97
CA ALA A 127 7.22 10.37 -2.99
C ALA A 127 7.93 11.70 -3.28
N LEU A 128 7.23 12.84 -3.17
CA LEU A 128 7.77 14.17 -3.46
C LEU A 128 8.91 14.59 -2.52
N ARG A 129 9.00 13.98 -1.34
CA ARG A 129 10.11 14.18 -0.40
C ARG A 129 11.16 13.07 -0.42
N GLY A 130 10.88 11.98 -1.15
CA GLY A 130 11.75 10.81 -1.27
C GLY A 130 11.47 9.68 -0.28
N TRP A 131 10.31 9.68 0.39
CA TRP A 131 9.86 8.53 1.17
C TRP A 131 9.41 7.41 0.26
N MET A 132 9.83 6.20 0.58
CA MET A 132 9.76 4.98 -0.23
C MET A 132 8.38 4.34 -0.43
N VAL A 133 7.33 4.97 0.08
CA VAL A 133 5.98 4.40 0.22
C VAL A 133 5.39 3.97 -1.13
N ALA A 134 5.46 4.85 -2.12
CA ALA A 134 4.78 4.63 -3.39
C ALA A 134 5.35 3.43 -4.16
N PHE A 135 6.67 3.33 -4.22
CA PHE A 135 7.32 2.25 -4.97
C PHE A 135 7.33 0.92 -4.20
N TYR A 136 7.39 0.97 -2.87
CA TYR A 136 7.10 -0.20 -2.04
C TYR A 136 5.72 -0.79 -2.34
N ASN A 137 4.68 0.05 -2.36
CA ASN A 137 3.30 -0.37 -2.60
C ASN A 137 3.04 -0.85 -4.02
N PHE A 138 3.74 -0.27 -4.99
CA PHE A 138 3.76 -0.76 -6.36
C PHE A 138 4.26 -2.21 -6.41
N LEU A 139 5.39 -2.51 -5.75
CA LEU A 139 5.94 -3.87 -5.69
C LEU A 139 5.02 -4.81 -4.92
N PHE A 140 4.44 -4.36 -3.80
CA PHE A 140 3.45 -5.11 -3.01
C PHE A 140 2.26 -5.55 -3.88
N PHE A 141 1.63 -4.62 -4.61
CA PHE A 141 0.51 -4.97 -5.50
C PHE A 141 0.95 -5.80 -6.69
N LEU A 142 2.13 -5.55 -7.26
CA LEU A 142 2.66 -6.35 -8.37
C LEU A 142 2.89 -7.81 -7.96
N THR A 143 3.35 -8.06 -6.72
CA THR A 143 3.45 -9.40 -6.14
C THR A 143 2.09 -10.08 -6.07
N ILE A 144 1.04 -9.39 -5.59
CA ILE A 144 -0.31 -9.97 -5.54
C ILE A 144 -0.82 -10.30 -6.96
N ILE A 145 -0.62 -9.40 -7.93
CA ILE A 145 -1.01 -9.61 -9.34
C ILE A 145 -0.27 -10.80 -9.93
N GLY A 146 1.03 -10.95 -9.66
CA GLY A 146 1.82 -12.11 -10.05
C GLY A 146 1.27 -13.41 -9.45
N ALA A 147 1.00 -13.41 -8.14
CA ALA A 147 0.47 -14.58 -7.44
C ALA A 147 -0.89 -15.02 -8.02
N LEU A 148 -1.79 -14.08 -8.28
CA LEU A 148 -3.10 -14.32 -8.91
C LEU A 148 -2.98 -14.96 -10.31
N ARG A 149 -1.89 -14.67 -11.03
CA ARG A 149 -1.59 -15.24 -12.35
C ARG A 149 -0.79 -16.54 -12.29
N GLY A 150 -0.31 -16.92 -11.11
CA GLY A 150 0.50 -18.13 -10.91
C GLY A 150 1.85 -18.12 -11.63
N VAL A 151 2.46 -16.94 -11.77
CA VAL A 151 3.72 -16.76 -12.49
C VAL A 151 4.92 -16.83 -11.54
N TRP A 152 5.95 -17.59 -11.89
CA TRP A 152 7.12 -17.81 -11.04
C TRP A 152 7.86 -16.51 -10.68
N TRP A 153 7.85 -15.52 -11.58
CA TRP A 153 8.53 -14.25 -11.37
C TRP A 153 7.90 -13.40 -10.27
N THR A 154 6.74 -13.78 -9.72
CA THR A 154 6.12 -13.18 -8.53
C THR A 154 7.10 -13.01 -7.37
N GLY A 155 8.07 -13.92 -7.25
CA GLY A 155 9.12 -13.81 -6.24
C GLY A 155 10.03 -12.59 -6.42
N ILE A 156 10.23 -12.08 -7.64
CA ILE A 156 11.11 -10.94 -7.93
C ILE A 156 10.59 -9.65 -7.30
N PRO A 157 9.37 -9.14 -7.61
CA PRO A 157 8.85 -7.95 -6.94
C PRO A 157 8.65 -8.20 -5.44
N TRP A 158 8.39 -9.44 -5.02
CA TRP A 158 8.27 -9.75 -3.59
C TRP A 158 9.61 -9.59 -2.86
N ALA A 159 10.70 -10.07 -3.45
CA ALA A 159 12.05 -9.90 -2.91
C ALA A 159 12.41 -8.41 -2.79
N PHE A 160 12.18 -7.63 -3.84
CA PHE A 160 12.45 -6.19 -3.80
C PHE A 160 11.56 -5.44 -2.82
N SER A 161 10.31 -5.89 -2.65
CA SER A 161 9.42 -5.35 -1.62
C SER A 161 9.94 -5.68 -0.21
N LEU A 162 10.38 -6.92 0.04
CA LEU A 162 10.98 -7.35 1.31
C LEU A 162 12.27 -6.59 1.67
N THR A 163 13.14 -6.35 0.70
CA THR A 163 14.41 -5.62 0.89
C THR A 163 14.23 -4.10 0.87
N SER A 164 12.99 -3.63 0.63
CA SER A 164 12.58 -2.23 0.79
C SER A 164 11.87 -2.00 2.11
N LEU A 165 10.98 -2.91 2.50
CA LEU A 165 10.33 -2.95 3.81
C LEU A 165 10.06 -4.42 4.18
N PRO A 166 10.65 -4.92 5.27
CA PRO A 166 10.57 -6.33 5.63
C PRO A 166 9.14 -6.80 5.97
N PHE A 167 8.23 -5.87 6.27
CA PHE A 167 6.82 -6.15 6.56
C PHE A 167 6.07 -6.84 5.41
N SER A 168 6.58 -6.73 4.18
CA SER A 168 6.06 -7.48 3.03
C SER A 168 6.09 -9.00 3.17
N ILE A 169 6.75 -9.55 4.19
CA ILE A 169 6.62 -10.97 4.52
C ILE A 169 5.17 -11.37 4.82
N ALA A 170 4.35 -10.41 5.27
CA ALA A 170 2.92 -10.57 5.47
C ALA A 170 2.14 -10.98 4.20
N LEU A 171 2.73 -10.83 3.00
CA LEU A 171 2.15 -11.33 1.74
C LEU A 171 2.11 -12.85 1.64
N LEU A 172 2.96 -13.58 2.36
CA LEU A 172 3.12 -15.03 2.19
C LEU A 172 1.80 -15.82 2.30
N PRO A 173 0.94 -15.61 3.33
CA PRO A 173 -0.34 -16.31 3.42
C PRO A 173 -1.24 -16.06 2.21
N LEU A 174 -1.28 -14.81 1.72
CA LEU A 174 -2.10 -14.44 0.57
C LEU A 174 -1.56 -15.05 -0.72
N ILE A 175 -0.24 -15.01 -0.96
CA ILE A 175 0.41 -15.62 -2.13
C ILE A 175 0.00 -17.10 -2.25
N ILE A 176 0.06 -17.85 -1.16
CA ILE A 176 -0.29 -19.28 -1.13
C ILE A 176 -1.77 -19.50 -1.48
N VAL A 177 -2.66 -18.69 -0.89
CA VAL A 177 -4.11 -18.86 -1.04
C VAL A 177 -4.61 -18.45 -2.42
N VAL A 178 -4.11 -17.35 -2.98
CA VAL A 178 -4.59 -16.83 -4.27
C VAL A 178 -3.94 -17.51 -5.48
N TRP A 179 -2.90 -18.32 -5.27
CA TRP A 179 -2.21 -19.00 -6.37
C TRP A 179 -3.15 -19.98 -7.10
N PRO A 180 -3.22 -19.95 -8.46
CA PRO A 180 -4.11 -20.81 -9.24
C PRO A 180 -3.90 -22.31 -8.96
N LYS A 181 -4.93 -23.00 -8.47
CA LYS A 181 -4.91 -24.43 -8.12
C LYS A 181 -5.00 -25.37 -9.34
N GLN A 182 -4.20 -25.12 -10.39
CA GLN A 182 -4.15 -25.93 -11.62
C GLN A 182 -3.40 -27.27 -11.38
N GLY A 183 -4.07 -28.25 -10.77
CA GLY A 183 -3.49 -29.55 -10.43
C GLY A 183 -2.47 -29.48 -9.29
N ASN A 184 -2.59 -30.39 -8.32
CA ASN A 184 -1.90 -30.28 -7.03
C ASN A 184 -0.36 -30.12 -7.18
N ARG A 185 0.27 -30.90 -8.05
CA ARG A 185 1.74 -30.87 -8.25
C ARG A 185 2.26 -29.60 -8.95
N ARG A 186 1.53 -29.07 -9.94
CA ARG A 186 1.96 -27.87 -10.69
C ARG A 186 1.72 -26.60 -9.88
N TRP A 187 0.63 -26.57 -9.10
CA TRP A 187 0.37 -25.55 -8.09
C TRP A 187 1.51 -25.45 -7.08
N TRP A 188 1.81 -26.55 -6.37
CA TRP A 188 2.89 -26.58 -5.38
C TRP A 188 4.23 -26.15 -5.95
N ARG A 189 4.62 -26.68 -7.12
CA ARG A 189 5.91 -26.32 -7.73
C ARG A 189 5.99 -24.84 -8.08
N GLY A 190 4.95 -24.27 -8.69
CA GLY A 190 4.94 -22.86 -9.07
C GLY A 190 5.00 -21.93 -7.86
N CYS A 191 4.13 -22.16 -6.89
CA CYS A 191 4.06 -21.36 -5.66
C CYS A 191 5.36 -21.47 -4.86
N SER A 192 5.90 -22.68 -4.66
CA SER A 192 7.15 -22.86 -3.92
C SER A 192 8.35 -22.25 -4.62
N VAL A 193 8.40 -22.26 -5.97
CA VAL A 193 9.46 -21.56 -6.72
C VAL A 193 9.36 -20.05 -6.52
N ALA A 194 8.17 -19.47 -6.64
CA ALA A 194 7.98 -18.04 -6.42
C ALA A 194 8.33 -17.64 -4.97
N CYS A 195 7.85 -18.41 -3.98
CA CYS A 195 8.15 -18.15 -2.59
C CYS A 195 9.64 -18.30 -2.27
N GLY A 196 10.27 -19.37 -2.77
CA GLY A 196 11.69 -19.63 -2.62
C GLY A 196 12.55 -18.55 -3.29
N LEU A 197 12.13 -18.04 -4.45
CA LEU A 197 12.82 -16.95 -5.13
C LEU A 197 12.69 -15.64 -4.34
N GLY A 198 11.49 -15.32 -3.82
CA GLY A 198 11.27 -14.11 -3.02
C GLY A 198 12.11 -14.09 -1.74
N VAL A 199 11.99 -15.14 -0.92
CA VAL A 199 12.75 -15.27 0.34
C VAL A 199 14.24 -15.43 0.06
N GLY A 200 14.62 -16.21 -0.96
CA GLY A 200 16.01 -16.48 -1.30
C GLY A 200 16.77 -15.22 -1.74
N LEU A 201 16.17 -14.39 -2.60
CA LEU A 201 16.78 -13.12 -2.99
C LEU A 201 16.85 -12.11 -1.84
N ALA A 202 15.82 -12.05 -0.99
CA ALA A 202 15.86 -11.20 0.20
C ALA A 202 16.95 -11.67 1.20
N ALA A 203 17.08 -12.98 1.41
CA ALA A 203 18.13 -13.54 2.24
C ALA A 203 19.52 -13.27 1.65
N LEU A 204 19.69 -13.39 0.34
CA LEU A 204 20.94 -13.04 -0.35
C LEU A 204 21.32 -11.58 -0.13
N TYR A 205 20.35 -10.66 -0.24
CA TYR A 205 20.58 -9.24 0.06
C TYR A 205 21.12 -9.03 1.49
N VAL A 206 20.47 -9.65 2.48
CA VAL A 206 20.90 -9.57 3.90
C VAL A 206 22.28 -10.18 4.09
N LEU A 207 22.57 -11.33 3.46
CA LEU A 207 23.89 -11.96 3.53
C LEU A 207 24.99 -11.06 2.95
N VAL A 208 24.76 -10.44 1.80
CA VAL A 208 25.72 -9.49 1.20
C VAL A 208 25.91 -8.29 2.13
N GLN A 209 24.85 -7.79 2.75
CA GLN A 209 24.94 -6.68 3.70
C GLN A 209 25.80 -7.04 4.92
N ILE A 210 25.61 -8.22 5.51
CA ILE A 210 26.42 -8.72 6.63
C ILE A 210 27.88 -8.87 6.19
N LEU A 211 28.14 -9.40 4.99
CA LEU A 211 29.51 -9.55 4.49
C LEU A 211 30.22 -8.21 4.24
N GLN A 212 29.48 -7.16 3.87
CA GLN A 212 30.04 -5.83 3.61
C GLN A 212 30.19 -4.98 4.87
N THR A 213 29.24 -5.08 5.81
CA THR A 213 29.12 -4.15 6.94
C THR A 213 29.39 -4.78 8.30
N GLY A 214 29.37 -6.11 8.39
CA GLY A 214 29.43 -6.87 9.63
C GLY A 214 28.11 -6.93 10.41
N ASP A 215 27.04 -6.28 9.92
CA ASP A 215 25.72 -6.22 10.59
C ASP A 215 24.58 -6.10 9.55
N ILE A 216 23.35 -5.91 10.03
CA ILE A 216 22.16 -5.62 9.24
C ILE A 216 21.72 -4.18 9.55
N SER A 217 21.69 -3.31 8.54
CA SER A 217 21.18 -1.95 8.72
C SER A 217 19.67 -1.95 8.94
N VAL A 218 19.22 -1.14 9.88
CA VAL A 218 17.80 -0.94 10.18
C VAL A 218 17.35 0.38 9.55
N GLY A 219 16.88 0.30 8.30
CA GLY A 219 16.50 1.49 7.54
C GLY A 219 17.66 2.48 7.44
N VAL A 220 17.38 3.78 7.58
CA VAL A 220 18.40 4.84 7.56
C VAL A 220 19.08 5.08 8.91
N HIS A 221 18.70 4.35 9.96
CA HIS A 221 19.18 4.53 11.33
C HIS A 221 20.52 3.84 11.53
N LYS A 222 21.62 4.60 11.47
CA LYS A 222 23.00 4.08 11.63
C LYS A 222 23.27 3.54 13.03
N GLU A 223 22.52 4.05 14.02
CA GLU A 223 22.60 3.71 15.42
C GLU A 223 21.87 2.41 15.79
N MET A 224 21.00 1.93 14.89
CA MET A 224 20.20 0.73 15.12
C MET A 224 20.77 -0.47 14.36
N THR A 225 20.79 -1.62 15.04
CA THR A 225 21.27 -2.91 14.56
C THR A 225 20.22 -3.98 14.79
N ALA A 226 20.42 -5.17 14.21
CA ALA A 226 19.53 -6.30 14.44
C ALA A 226 19.44 -6.74 15.92
N LEU A 227 20.38 -6.32 16.77
CA LEU A 227 20.42 -6.68 18.18
C LEU A 227 19.68 -5.68 19.08
N ASN A 228 19.70 -4.39 18.75
CA ASN A 228 19.19 -3.33 19.62
C ASN A 228 17.83 -2.75 19.15
N ILE A 229 17.33 -3.17 17.99
CA ILE A 229 16.01 -2.75 17.46
C ILE A 229 14.84 -3.27 18.31
N TRP A 230 15.04 -4.36 19.04
CA TRP A 230 14.00 -5.07 19.79
C TRP A 230 13.72 -4.41 21.14
N GLN A 231 12.44 -4.36 21.49
CA GLN A 231 11.98 -3.70 22.70
C GLN A 231 11.62 -4.64 23.84
N GLY A 232 11.71 -4.12 25.06
CA GLY A 232 11.30 -4.84 26.27
C GLY A 232 9.77 -4.97 26.42
N PRO A 233 9.29 -5.89 27.28
CA PRO A 233 7.86 -6.24 27.40
C PRO A 233 6.92 -5.05 27.67
N LYS A 234 7.36 -4.07 28.47
CA LYS A 234 6.58 -2.86 28.76
C LYS A 234 6.29 -2.04 27.50
N ARG A 235 7.30 -1.88 26.65
CA ARG A 235 7.19 -1.13 25.40
C ARG A 235 6.33 -1.87 24.40
N ILE A 236 6.49 -3.19 24.29
CA ILE A 236 5.63 -4.06 23.47
C ILE A 236 4.15 -3.83 23.83
N PHE A 237 3.80 -3.86 25.12
CA PHE A 237 2.42 -3.59 25.55
C PHE A 237 1.91 -2.20 25.12
N LEU A 238 2.75 -1.16 25.28
CA LEU A 238 2.39 0.19 24.85
C LEU A 238 2.25 0.30 23.33
N ASN A 239 3.08 -0.41 22.56
CA ASN A 239 2.97 -0.49 21.11
C ASN A 239 1.67 -1.20 20.67
N ILE A 240 1.22 -2.23 21.40
CA ILE A 240 -0.10 -2.87 21.15
C ILE A 240 -1.23 -1.87 21.38
N ALA A 241 -1.21 -1.14 22.49
CA ALA A 241 -2.22 -0.13 22.78
C ALA A 241 -2.20 1.00 21.73
N HIS A 242 -1.00 1.44 21.36
CA HIS A 242 -0.79 2.42 20.30
C HIS A 242 -1.31 1.90 18.95
N THR A 243 -1.14 0.62 18.62
CA THR A 243 -1.63 0.01 17.38
C THR A 243 -3.15 0.18 17.24
N VAL A 244 -3.88 -0.10 18.31
CA VAL A 244 -5.34 0.09 18.34
C VAL A 244 -5.68 1.56 18.08
N GLN A 245 -4.94 2.48 18.70
CA GLN A 245 -5.15 3.90 18.41
C GLN A 245 -4.86 4.25 16.95
N ILE A 246 -3.73 3.81 16.36
CA ILE A 246 -3.38 4.12 14.97
C ILE A 246 -4.46 3.66 13.99
N LEU A 247 -5.02 2.46 14.21
CA LEU A 247 -6.03 1.90 13.31
C LEU A 247 -7.38 2.60 13.42
N PHE A 248 -7.77 3.02 14.62
CA PHE A 248 -9.12 3.54 14.89
C PHE A 248 -9.20 5.04 15.15
N SER A 249 -8.08 5.75 15.18
CA SER A 249 -8.04 7.18 15.46
C SER A 249 -7.96 8.04 14.21
N VAL A 250 -8.48 9.26 14.34
CA VAL A 250 -8.29 10.34 13.36
C VAL A 250 -7.03 11.16 13.62
N HIS A 251 -6.48 11.06 14.84
CA HIS A 251 -5.22 11.67 15.26
C HIS A 251 -4.42 10.68 16.12
N ASN A 252 -3.21 10.32 15.71
CA ASN A 252 -2.40 9.38 16.48
C ASN A 252 -1.58 10.16 17.52
N TYR A 253 -1.75 9.76 18.78
CA TYR A 253 -0.99 10.25 19.92
C TYR A 253 0.13 9.26 20.19
N TYR A 254 1.36 9.75 20.25
CA TYR A 254 2.51 8.94 20.63
C TYR A 254 2.52 8.78 22.15
N PHE A 255 1.81 7.75 22.63
CA PHE A 255 1.54 7.50 24.05
C PHE A 255 2.76 7.59 24.97
N ILE A 256 3.96 7.32 24.46
CA ILE A 256 5.17 7.21 25.27
C ILE A 256 5.89 8.56 25.36
N ASP A 257 5.64 9.45 24.41
CA ASP A 257 6.20 10.79 24.39
C ASP A 257 5.29 11.69 23.53
N PRO A 258 4.33 12.39 24.14
CA PRO A 258 3.44 13.30 23.42
C PRO A 258 4.18 14.42 22.69
N ALA A 259 5.46 14.71 22.97
CA ALA A 259 6.24 15.66 22.17
C ALA A 259 6.72 15.05 20.83
N ARG A 260 6.68 13.72 20.69
CA ARG A 260 6.95 12.98 19.44
C ARG A 260 5.69 12.71 18.63
N THR A 261 4.54 13.29 18.97
CA THR A 261 3.42 13.37 18.01
C THR A 261 3.79 14.33 16.88
N GLY A 262 4.47 13.80 15.87
CA GLY A 262 4.74 14.51 14.62
C GLY A 262 3.61 14.35 13.62
N HIS A 263 3.64 15.14 12.55
CA HIS A 263 2.61 15.14 11.51
C HIS A 263 2.48 13.83 10.72
N GLY A 264 3.49 12.95 10.76
CA GLY A 264 3.40 11.57 10.27
C GLY A 264 2.38 10.71 11.04
N ASN A 265 1.95 11.15 12.22
CA ASN A 265 0.96 10.48 13.06
C ASN A 265 -0.50 10.92 12.77
N MET A 266 -0.78 11.58 11.64
CA MET A 266 -2.14 11.91 11.23
C MET A 266 -2.86 10.71 10.58
N LEU A 267 -4.19 10.81 10.42
CA LEU A 267 -5.06 9.84 9.74
C LEU A 267 -4.45 9.40 8.38
N GLN A 268 -3.81 8.23 8.33
CA GLN A 268 -3.31 7.63 7.09
C GLN A 268 -4.24 6.53 6.56
N THR A 269 -5.25 6.11 7.33
CA THR A 269 -6.33 5.19 6.91
C THR A 269 -7.69 5.61 7.47
N SER A 270 -8.79 4.95 7.08
CA SER A 270 -10.14 5.24 7.59
C SER A 270 -10.49 4.30 8.76
N PRO A 271 -10.81 4.81 9.97
CA PRO A 271 -11.33 4.02 11.08
C PRO A 271 -12.57 3.22 10.69
N VAL A 272 -13.40 3.77 9.81
CA VAL A 272 -14.59 3.08 9.29
C VAL A 272 -14.19 1.87 8.46
N LEU A 273 -13.17 1.98 7.60
CA LEU A 273 -12.61 0.82 6.89
C LEU A 273 -12.09 -0.25 7.85
N MET A 274 -11.42 0.15 8.94
CA MET A 274 -10.94 -0.80 9.94
C MET A 274 -12.10 -1.52 10.63
N VAL A 275 -13.13 -0.81 11.07
CA VAL A 275 -14.34 -1.44 11.66
C VAL A 275 -15.00 -2.41 10.69
N LEU A 276 -15.23 -1.99 9.44
CA LEU A 276 -15.85 -2.84 8.41
C LEU A 276 -14.99 -4.07 8.10
N SER A 277 -13.66 -3.93 8.12
CA SER A 277 -12.75 -5.06 7.90
C SER A 277 -12.84 -6.10 9.00
N PHE A 278 -12.85 -5.70 10.27
CA PHE A 278 -12.98 -6.63 11.39
C PHE A 278 -14.34 -7.32 11.35
N PHE A 279 -15.40 -6.56 11.06
CA PHE A 279 -16.73 -7.12 10.87
C PHE A 279 -16.74 -8.19 9.77
N ALA A 280 -16.12 -7.90 8.61
CA ALA A 280 -16.00 -8.87 7.51
C ALA A 280 -15.23 -10.13 7.92
N LEU A 281 -14.13 -9.99 8.66
CA LEU A 281 -13.30 -11.11 9.10
C LEU A 281 -14.01 -11.98 10.14
N PHE A 282 -14.74 -11.38 11.09
CA PHE A 282 -15.51 -12.12 12.10
C PHE A 282 -16.76 -12.77 11.50
N ALA A 283 -17.46 -12.09 10.60
CA ALA A 283 -18.62 -12.61 9.87
C ALA A 283 -18.25 -13.20 8.50
N SER A 284 -17.07 -13.85 8.42
CA SER A 284 -16.46 -14.26 7.14
C SER A 284 -17.33 -15.10 6.21
N ARG A 285 -18.25 -15.90 6.75
CA ARG A 285 -19.17 -16.74 5.95
C ARG A 285 -20.18 -15.94 5.13
N GLU A 286 -20.49 -14.72 5.56
CA GLU A 286 -21.42 -13.82 4.85
C GLU A 286 -20.74 -13.13 3.66
N TYR A 287 -19.46 -12.77 3.83
CA TYR A 287 -18.75 -11.88 2.90
C TYR A 287 -17.79 -12.58 1.95
N PHE A 288 -17.28 -13.77 2.32
CA PHE A 288 -16.25 -14.48 1.54
C PHE A 288 -16.73 -15.86 1.08
N HIS A 289 -16.60 -16.12 -0.22
CA HIS A 289 -16.89 -17.43 -0.79
C HIS A 289 -15.79 -18.47 -0.49
N ASP A 290 -14.52 -18.06 -0.55
CA ASP A 290 -13.39 -18.92 -0.18
C ASP A 290 -13.09 -18.79 1.32
N LYS A 291 -13.11 -19.91 2.04
CA LYS A 291 -12.85 -19.96 3.49
C LYS A 291 -11.40 -19.63 3.86
N LEU A 292 -10.46 -19.81 2.92
CA LEU A 292 -9.03 -19.55 3.16
C LEU A 292 -8.66 -18.08 2.95
N LEU A 293 -9.41 -17.36 2.11
CA LEU A 293 -9.15 -15.94 1.85
C LEU A 293 -9.24 -15.06 3.11
N PRO A 294 -10.32 -15.07 3.92
CA PRO A 294 -10.37 -14.26 5.13
C PRO A 294 -9.29 -14.65 6.15
N LEU A 295 -8.91 -15.93 6.21
CA LEU A 295 -7.78 -16.36 7.03
C LEU A 295 -6.45 -15.78 6.55
N ALA A 296 -6.19 -15.80 5.23
CA ALA A 296 -4.98 -15.20 4.67
C ALA A 296 -4.92 -13.68 4.89
N LEU A 297 -6.06 -12.98 4.74
CA LEU A 297 -6.16 -11.54 5.03
C LEU A 297 -5.92 -11.27 6.52
N ALA A 298 -6.52 -12.04 7.43
CA ALA A 298 -6.32 -11.88 8.86
C ALA A 298 -4.86 -12.17 9.28
N LEU A 299 -4.25 -13.24 8.76
CA LEU A 299 -2.84 -13.55 9.01
C LEU A 299 -1.91 -12.47 8.45
N GLY A 300 -2.19 -11.98 7.23
CA GLY A 300 -1.44 -10.87 6.64
C GLY A 300 -1.53 -9.61 7.50
N ALA A 301 -2.73 -9.24 7.97
CA ALA A 301 -2.93 -8.13 8.88
C ALA A 301 -2.16 -8.32 10.21
N LEU A 302 -2.27 -9.50 10.82
CA LEU A 302 -1.59 -9.83 12.08
C LEU A 302 -0.06 -9.82 11.95
N ILE A 303 0.49 -10.33 10.85
CA ILE A 303 1.94 -10.31 10.62
C ILE A 303 2.40 -8.87 10.34
N GLY A 304 1.73 -8.15 9.44
CA GLY A 304 2.09 -6.79 9.05
C GLY A 304 2.03 -5.81 10.23
N ILE A 305 0.99 -5.89 11.05
CA ILE A 305 0.86 -5.06 12.26
C ILE A 305 1.72 -5.60 13.39
N GLY A 306 1.72 -6.91 13.63
CA GLY A 306 2.39 -7.53 14.77
C GLY A 306 3.91 -7.40 14.74
N LEU A 307 4.54 -7.43 13.56
CA LEU A 307 5.99 -7.23 13.44
C LEU A 307 6.43 -5.85 13.95
N ASN A 308 5.57 -4.83 13.82
CA ASN A 308 5.84 -3.47 14.27
C ASN A 308 5.82 -3.31 15.79
N VAL A 309 5.01 -4.11 16.46
CA VAL A 309 4.87 -4.05 17.92
C VAL A 309 6.19 -4.31 18.63
N PHE A 310 7.07 -5.11 18.02
CA PHE A 310 8.36 -5.47 18.60
C PHE A 310 9.47 -4.41 18.41
N LEU A 311 9.22 -3.36 17.62
CA LEU A 311 10.20 -2.34 17.26
C LEU A 311 10.19 -1.13 18.23
N ASP A 312 11.32 -0.43 18.33
CA ASP A 312 11.43 0.80 19.15
C ASP A 312 10.47 1.88 18.71
N HIS A 313 10.45 2.17 17.41
CA HIS A 313 9.61 3.19 16.83
C HIS A 313 8.51 2.54 16.00
N MET A 314 7.28 2.71 16.46
CA MET A 314 6.09 2.33 15.71
C MET A 314 5.56 3.55 14.96
N ASP A 315 5.40 3.40 13.65
CA ASP A 315 4.82 4.40 12.75
C ASP A 315 3.71 3.72 11.94
N HIS A 316 2.65 4.46 11.59
CA HIS A 316 1.62 3.97 10.68
C HIS A 316 2.23 3.51 9.35
N PHE A 317 3.29 4.17 8.87
CA PHE A 317 3.99 3.77 7.65
C PHE A 317 4.40 2.29 7.66
N TYR A 318 4.92 1.80 8.79
CA TYR A 318 5.33 0.41 8.89
C TYR A 318 4.17 -0.58 9.05
N MET A 319 3.01 -0.11 9.52
CA MET A 319 1.78 -0.90 9.65
C MET A 319 0.99 -1.02 8.33
N GLU A 320 1.36 -0.23 7.32
CA GLU A 320 0.63 -0.07 6.06
C GLU A 320 0.33 -1.39 5.36
N THR A 321 1.29 -2.33 5.34
CA THR A 321 1.10 -3.67 4.79
C THR A 321 -0.10 -4.37 5.42
N GLY A 322 -0.21 -4.31 6.75
CA GLY A 322 -1.33 -4.91 7.49
C GLY A 322 -2.63 -4.15 7.27
N VAL A 323 -2.56 -2.82 7.16
CA VAL A 323 -3.71 -1.97 6.83
C VAL A 323 -4.30 -2.32 5.45
N PHE A 324 -3.49 -2.62 4.43
CA PHE A 324 -4.03 -3.04 3.14
C PHE A 324 -4.79 -4.37 3.20
N PHE A 325 -4.35 -5.33 4.02
CA PHE A 325 -5.10 -6.56 4.24
C PHE A 325 -6.48 -6.29 4.86
N LEU A 326 -6.54 -5.35 5.80
CA LEU A 326 -7.79 -4.90 6.40
C LEU A 326 -8.67 -4.17 5.36
N ILE A 327 -8.11 -3.25 4.57
CA ILE A 327 -8.86 -2.56 3.50
C ILE A 327 -9.43 -3.57 2.49
N LEU A 328 -8.63 -4.55 2.04
CA LEU A 328 -9.09 -5.63 1.16
C LEU A 328 -10.25 -6.42 1.79
N ALA A 329 -10.18 -6.70 3.09
CA ALA A 329 -11.25 -7.40 3.80
C ALA A 329 -12.55 -6.59 3.90
N ALA A 330 -12.48 -5.24 3.90
CA ALA A 330 -13.65 -4.37 3.95
C ALA A 330 -14.41 -4.27 2.60
N LEU A 331 -13.76 -4.55 1.47
CA LEU A 331 -14.35 -4.34 0.13
C LEU A 331 -15.67 -5.10 -0.10
N PRO A 332 -15.82 -6.39 0.26
CA PRO A 332 -17.09 -7.09 0.10
C PRO A 332 -18.23 -6.46 0.89
N VAL A 333 -17.95 -5.92 2.09
CA VAL A 333 -18.93 -5.22 2.92
C VAL A 333 -19.39 -3.94 2.24
N LEU A 334 -18.46 -3.15 1.70
CA LEU A 334 -18.79 -1.93 0.95
C LEU A 334 -19.59 -2.21 -0.32
N ARG A 335 -19.32 -3.31 -1.01
CA ARG A 335 -20.15 -3.74 -2.14
C ARG A 335 -21.56 -4.10 -1.70
N GLN A 336 -21.69 -4.87 -0.62
CA GLN A 336 -22.99 -5.34 -0.13
C GLN A 336 -23.83 -4.22 0.47
N TYR A 337 -23.19 -3.28 1.17
CA TYR A 337 -23.84 -2.16 1.86
C TYR A 337 -23.29 -0.82 1.35
N PRO A 338 -23.73 -0.38 0.15
CA PRO A 338 -23.15 0.78 -0.53
C PRO A 338 -23.34 2.11 0.23
N LEU A 339 -24.23 2.18 1.22
CA LEU A 339 -24.41 3.37 2.06
C LEU A 339 -23.21 3.64 2.99
N TRP A 340 -22.34 2.67 3.22
CA TRP A 340 -21.08 2.91 3.92
C TRP A 340 -20.03 3.63 3.07
N ILE A 341 -20.14 3.56 1.75
CA ILE A 341 -19.21 4.22 0.82
C ILE A 341 -19.09 5.72 1.11
N PRO A 342 -20.17 6.54 1.16
CA PRO A 342 -20.02 7.98 1.41
C PRO A 342 -19.39 8.29 2.78
N VAL A 343 -19.63 7.45 3.79
CA VAL A 343 -19.03 7.62 5.13
C VAL A 343 -17.51 7.36 5.05
N VAL A 344 -17.10 6.28 4.38
CA VAL A 344 -15.68 6.00 4.14
C VAL A 344 -15.03 7.11 3.34
N LEU A 345 -15.64 7.55 2.24
CA LEU A 345 -15.13 8.64 1.41
C LEU A 345 -14.94 9.91 2.25
N ALA A 346 -15.93 10.30 3.05
CA ALA A 346 -15.83 11.47 3.93
C ALA A 346 -14.65 11.38 4.90
N THR A 347 -14.39 10.20 5.48
CA THR A 347 -13.20 10.03 6.35
C THR A 347 -11.89 10.16 5.59
N LEU A 348 -11.81 9.68 4.35
CA LEU A 348 -10.60 9.79 3.53
C LEU A 348 -10.36 11.23 3.02
N HIS A 349 -11.41 12.04 2.85
CA HIS A 349 -11.27 13.46 2.51
C HIS A 349 -10.55 14.25 3.61
N PHE A 350 -10.73 13.90 4.88
CA PHE A 350 -9.95 14.51 5.95
C PHE A 350 -8.46 14.28 5.77
N GLN A 351 -8.03 13.14 5.22
CA GLN A 351 -6.61 12.88 4.93
C GLN A 351 -6.05 13.87 3.92
N TRP A 352 -6.81 14.14 2.85
CA TRP A 352 -6.46 15.14 1.85
C TRP A 352 -6.34 16.54 2.45
N PHE A 353 -7.30 16.92 3.28
CA PHE A 353 -7.27 18.21 3.95
C PHE A 353 -6.07 18.35 4.91
N TYR A 354 -5.80 17.34 5.75
CA TYR A 354 -4.65 17.35 6.65
C TYR A 354 -3.32 17.35 5.88
N PHE A 355 -3.21 16.56 4.81
CA PHE A 355 -2.02 16.57 3.97
C PHE A 355 -1.78 17.94 3.35
N PHE A 356 -2.84 18.59 2.84
CA PHE A 356 -2.74 19.94 2.27
C PHE A 356 -2.31 20.98 3.31
N LEU A 357 -2.93 20.98 4.50
CA LEU A 357 -2.55 21.90 5.57
C LEU A 357 -1.09 21.72 6.00
N GLN A 358 -0.61 20.48 5.98
CA GLN A 358 0.72 20.15 6.47
C GLN A 358 1.82 20.37 5.43
N HIS A 359 1.55 20.00 4.19
CA HIS A 359 2.55 19.90 3.13
C HIS A 359 2.29 20.85 1.96
N GLY A 360 1.23 21.65 2.01
CA GLY A 360 0.82 22.55 0.96
C GLY A 360 1.90 23.55 0.58
N GLU A 361 2.50 24.21 1.58
CA GLU A 361 3.60 25.15 1.33
C GLU A 361 4.85 24.43 0.79
N VAL A 362 5.21 23.29 1.37
CA VAL A 362 6.43 22.54 1.04
C VAL A 362 6.42 22.04 -0.40
N PHE A 363 5.31 21.48 -0.86
CA PHE A 363 5.17 20.92 -2.21
C PHE A 363 4.46 21.87 -3.19
N ARG A 364 4.19 23.11 -2.77
CA ARG A 364 3.45 24.13 -3.51
C ARG A 364 2.09 23.64 -4.02
N LEU A 365 1.35 22.93 -3.15
CA LEU A 365 0.02 22.44 -3.46
C LEU A 365 -0.97 23.61 -3.47
N GLU A 366 -1.85 23.65 -4.46
CA GLU A 366 -2.96 24.61 -4.51
C GLU A 366 -4.32 23.90 -4.66
N TRP A 367 -5.35 24.61 -5.10
CA TRP A 367 -6.69 24.07 -5.33
C TRP A 367 -6.71 22.83 -6.23
N TRP A 368 -5.78 22.73 -7.19
CA TRP A 368 -5.67 21.61 -8.11
C TRP A 368 -5.31 20.30 -7.40
N PHE A 369 -4.72 20.35 -6.20
CA PHE A 369 -4.44 19.17 -5.38
C PHE A 369 -5.73 18.37 -5.12
N PHE A 370 -6.83 19.06 -4.86
CA PHE A 370 -8.13 18.46 -4.60
C PHE A 370 -8.84 17.93 -5.86
N ALA A 371 -8.20 17.96 -7.03
CA ALA A 371 -8.78 17.37 -8.25
C ALA A 371 -8.97 15.85 -8.15
N ILE A 372 -8.10 15.13 -7.42
CA ILE A 372 -8.25 13.68 -7.20
C ILE A 372 -9.53 13.38 -6.40
N PRO A 373 -9.72 13.92 -5.17
CA PRO A 373 -10.95 13.68 -4.42
C PRO A 373 -12.20 14.17 -5.15
N ALA A 374 -12.15 15.34 -5.78
CA ALA A 374 -13.27 15.86 -6.56
C ALA A 374 -13.66 14.92 -7.72
N PHE A 375 -12.70 14.32 -8.42
CA PHE A 375 -12.97 13.35 -9.47
C PHE A 375 -13.69 12.10 -8.92
N VAL A 376 -13.21 11.55 -7.80
CA VAL A 376 -13.84 10.38 -7.16
C VAL A 376 -15.27 10.71 -6.73
N ASP A 377 -15.49 11.89 -6.14
CA ASP A 377 -16.82 12.34 -5.71
C ASP A 377 -17.78 12.52 -6.89
N VAL A 378 -17.35 13.16 -7.98
CA VAL A 378 -18.17 13.29 -9.18
C VAL A 378 -18.56 11.93 -9.73
N CYS A 379 -17.61 11.00 -9.84
CA CYS A 379 -17.89 9.64 -10.28
C CYS A 379 -18.85 8.90 -9.33
N PHE A 380 -18.70 9.09 -8.01
CA PHE A 380 -19.60 8.50 -7.02
C PHE A 380 -21.02 9.09 -7.11
N VAL A 381 -21.16 10.41 -7.23
CA VAL A 381 -22.46 11.08 -7.41
C VAL A 381 -23.13 10.58 -8.70
N LEU A 382 -22.40 10.49 -9.81
CA LEU A 382 -22.92 9.92 -11.06
C LEU A 382 -23.37 8.48 -10.88
N TYR A 383 -22.62 7.65 -10.14
CA TYR A 383 -23.02 6.29 -9.81
C TYR A 383 -24.34 6.25 -9.03
N VAL A 384 -24.47 7.09 -7.99
CA VAL A 384 -25.69 7.19 -7.17
C VAL A 384 -26.87 7.66 -8.01
N VAL A 385 -26.70 8.67 -8.88
CA VAL A 385 -27.75 9.18 -9.77
C VAL A 385 -28.21 8.11 -10.75
N VAL A 386 -27.29 7.37 -11.37
CA VAL A 386 -27.64 6.29 -12.30
C VAL A 386 -28.35 5.14 -11.59
N ARG A 387 -27.98 4.84 -10.34
CA ARG A 387 -28.54 3.74 -9.55
C ARG A 387 -29.54 4.17 -8.47
N TRP A 388 -30.13 5.35 -8.62
CA TRP A 388 -30.90 5.97 -7.54
C TRP A 388 -32.01 5.07 -6.99
N ARG A 389 -32.68 4.26 -7.83
CA ARG A 389 -33.74 3.33 -7.41
C ARG A 389 -33.24 2.21 -6.50
N GLU A 390 -32.05 1.67 -6.77
CA GLU A 390 -31.43 0.63 -5.95
C GLU A 390 -31.02 1.21 -4.60
N VAL A 391 -30.36 2.37 -4.62
CA VAL A 391 -29.95 3.11 -3.42
C VAL A 391 -31.17 3.46 -2.56
N TRP A 392 -32.26 3.92 -3.16
CA TRP A 392 -33.47 4.30 -2.43
C TRP A 392 -34.22 3.14 -1.81
N ARG A 393 -34.12 1.94 -2.39
CA ARG A 393 -34.66 0.73 -1.79
C ARG A 393 -33.90 0.37 -0.51
N GLU A 394 -32.57 0.40 -0.54
CA GLU A 394 -31.74 0.12 0.64
C GLU A 394 -32.01 1.11 1.77
N VAL A 395 -32.14 2.41 1.46
CA VAL A 395 -32.46 3.44 2.47
C VAL A 395 -33.84 3.24 3.09
N ARG A 396 -34.85 2.82 2.30
CA ARG A 396 -36.20 2.56 2.84
C ARG A 396 -36.26 1.34 3.74
N TRP A 397 -35.42 0.33 3.53
CA TRP A 397 -35.34 -0.85 4.39
C TRP A 397 -34.70 -0.57 5.76
N MET A 398 -34.03 0.57 5.93
CA MET A 398 -33.45 1.02 7.21
C MET A 398 -34.40 1.90 8.04
N ARG A 399 -35.60 2.19 7.53
CA ARG A 399 -36.71 2.84 8.27
C ARG A 399 -37.74 1.78 8.63
#